data_AF-A0A5D0MFH3-F1
#
_entry.id   AF-A0A5D0MFH3-F1
#
_cell.length_a   1.000
_cell.length_b   1.000
_cell.length_c   1.000
_cell.angle_alpha   90.00
_cell.angle_beta   90.00
_cell.angle_gamma   90.00
#
_symmetry.space_group_name_H-M   'P 1'
#
loop_
_entity.id
_entity.type
_entity.pdbx_description
1 polymer ?
#
loop_
_entity_poly.entity_id
_entity_poly.type
_entity_poly.pdbx_seq_one_letter_code
_entity_poly.pdbx_strand_id
1 'polypeptide(L)'
;MKLCKICQKPTKSLYDDTLEIVFHYCPKCDFIFKNSSYIISQKAEKKQYKKHNNTLKNKGYVEFLQKFIDNAVNPYLKNSQNLLDYGCG
;
A
#
# COMPACT_ATOMS: atom_id res chain seq x y z
N MET A 1 -0.21 -18.96 -16.17
CA MET A 1 -0.01 -18.96 -14.70
C MET A 1 1.06 -17.94 -14.36
N LYS A 2 0.81 -17.01 -13.43
CA LYS A 2 1.82 -16.03 -12.99
C LYS A 2 2.60 -16.58 -11.78
N LEU A 3 3.78 -16.05 -11.53
CA LEU A 3 4.57 -16.35 -10.34
C LEU A 3 4.32 -15.27 -9.28
N CYS A 4 4.28 -15.69 -8.02
CA CYS A 4 4.10 -14.80 -6.87
C CYS A 4 5.31 -13.89 -6.69
N LYS A 5 5.11 -12.57 -6.59
CA LYS A 5 6.18 -11.57 -6.44
C LYS A 5 7.02 -11.69 -5.16
N ILE A 6 6.56 -12.47 -4.17
CA ILE A 6 7.24 -12.65 -2.89
C ILE A 6 8.01 -13.98 -2.87
N CYS A 7 7.32 -15.10 -3.03
CA CYS A 7 7.93 -16.43 -2.87
C CYS A 7 8.19 -17.16 -4.21
N GLN A 8 7.88 -16.52 -5.34
CA GLN A 8 8.08 -17.04 -6.70
C GLN A 8 7.35 -18.36 -7.01
N LYS A 9 6.40 -18.78 -6.17
CA LYS A 9 5.56 -19.96 -6.43
C LYS A 9 4.38 -19.63 -7.36
N PRO A 10 3.82 -20.64 -8.06
CA PRO A 10 2.63 -20.48 -8.88
C PRO A 10 1.46 -19.82 -8.18
N THR A 11 0.69 -19.02 -8.92
CA THR A 11 -0.52 -18.34 -8.43
C THR A 11 -1.78 -18.86 -9.13
N LYS A 12 -2.92 -18.66 -8.47
CA LYS A 12 -4.27 -18.84 -9.01
C LYS A 12 -4.84 -17.48 -9.38
N SER A 13 -5.59 -17.39 -10.47
CA SER A 13 -6.34 -16.18 -10.82
C SER A 13 -7.60 -16.09 -9.97
N LEU A 14 -7.94 -14.88 -9.52
CA LEU A 14 -9.19 -14.53 -8.86
C LEU A 14 -9.82 -13.39 -9.67
N TYR A 15 -11.06 -13.55 -10.12
CA TYR A 15 -11.79 -12.46 -10.77
C TYR A 15 -12.67 -11.76 -9.73
N ASP A 16 -12.65 -10.44 -9.72
CA ASP A 16 -13.51 -9.60 -8.89
C ASP A 16 -14.61 -9.03 -9.78
N ASP A 17 -15.85 -9.49 -9.57
CA ASP A 17 -17.01 -9.09 -10.37
C ASP A 17 -17.40 -7.62 -10.15
N THR A 18 -17.09 -7.05 -8.99
CA THR A 18 -17.45 -5.66 -8.65
C THR A 18 -16.50 -4.67 -9.32
N LEU A 19 -15.22 -5.01 -9.37
CA LEU A 19 -14.17 -4.19 -9.95
C LEU A 19 -13.88 -4.55 -11.41
N GLU A 20 -14.43 -5.67 -11.90
CA GLU A 20 -14.19 -6.24 -13.23
C GLU A 20 -12.70 -6.46 -13.55
N ILE A 21 -11.91 -6.88 -12.55
CA ILE A 21 -10.46 -7.08 -12.68
C ILE A 21 -10.01 -8.46 -12.20
N VAL A 22 -8.84 -8.87 -12.70
CA VAL A 22 -8.18 -10.10 -12.26
C VAL A 22 -7.08 -9.80 -11.24
N PHE A 23 -7.14 -10.50 -10.12
CA PHE A 23 -6.07 -10.65 -9.14
C PHE A 23 -5.39 -12.01 -9.27
N HIS A 24 -4.20 -12.13 -8.68
CA HIS A 24 -3.43 -13.37 -8.57
C HIS A 24 -3.21 -13.67 -7.09
N TYR A 25 -3.66 -14.82 -6.62
CA TYR A 25 -3.48 -15.31 -5.26
C TYR A 25 -2.43 -16.43 -5.22
N CYS A 26 -1.49 -16.34 -4.28
CA CYS A 26 -0.50 -17.37 -4.05
C CYS A 26 -0.92 -18.31 -2.91
N PRO A 27 -1.24 -19.59 -3.18
CA PRO A 27 -1.62 -20.54 -2.12
C PRO A 27 -0.45 -20.98 -1.21
N LYS A 28 0.77 -20.51 -1.45
CA LYS A 28 1.95 -20.84 -0.62
C LYS A 28 2.21 -19.82 0.49
N CYS A 29 1.97 -18.54 0.24
CA CYS A 29 2.30 -17.44 1.16
C CYS A 29 1.16 -16.43 1.31
N ASP A 30 -0.02 -16.77 0.79
CA ASP A 30 -1.26 -15.99 0.83
C ASP A 30 -1.22 -14.59 0.21
N PHE A 31 -0.16 -14.26 -0.52
CA PHE A 31 -0.03 -12.96 -1.18
C PHE A 31 -1.02 -12.85 -2.35
N ILE A 32 -1.76 -11.74 -2.38
CA ILE A 32 -2.68 -11.37 -3.45
C ILE A 32 -2.14 -10.12 -4.17
N PHE A 33 -2.11 -10.13 -5.50
CA PHE A 33 -1.70 -8.96 -6.28
C PHE A 33 -2.50 -8.80 -7.57
N LYS A 34 -2.71 -7.53 -7.97
CA LYS A 34 -3.44 -7.17 -9.19
C LYS A 34 -2.68 -7.64 -10.43
N ASN A 35 -3.40 -8.13 -11.44
CA ASN A 35 -2.83 -8.42 -12.75
C ASN A 35 -2.28 -7.14 -13.40
N SER A 36 -1.07 -7.23 -13.97
CA SER A 36 -0.34 -6.08 -14.49
C SER A 36 -1.04 -5.37 -15.64
N SER A 37 -1.95 -6.05 -16.36
CA SER A 37 -2.75 -5.42 -17.42
C SER A 37 -3.70 -4.33 -16.92
N TYR A 38 -4.07 -4.36 -15.64
CA TYR A 38 -4.95 -3.36 -15.02
C TYR A 38 -4.18 -2.29 -14.22
N ILE A 39 -2.84 -2.28 -14.30
CA ILE A 39 -2.02 -1.24 -13.69
C ILE A 39 -2.05 -0.02 -14.61
N ILE A 40 -2.53 1.10 -14.07
CA ILE A 40 -2.60 2.37 -14.79
C ILE A 40 -1.20 2.95 -15.01
N SER A 41 -1.07 3.84 -15.99
CA SER A 41 0.20 4.53 -16.23
C SER A 41 0.59 5.40 -15.03
N GLN A 42 1.89 5.62 -14.85
CA GLN A 42 2.42 6.51 -13.80
C GLN A 42 1.81 7.93 -13.87
N LYS A 43 1.49 8.43 -15.07
CA LYS A 43 0.80 9.72 -15.25
C LYS A 43 -0.62 9.69 -14.67
N ALA A 44 -1.37 8.60 -14.91
CA ALA A 44 -2.71 8.42 -14.39
C ALA A 44 -2.70 8.23 -12.86
N GLU A 45 -1.75 7.45 -12.34
CA GLU A 45 -1.52 7.27 -10.90
C GLU A 45 -1.26 8.61 -10.21
N LYS A 46 -0.32 9.42 -10.74
CA LYS A 46 -0.02 10.75 -10.22
C LYS A 46 -1.24 11.69 -10.26
N LYS A 47 -2.07 11.60 -11.30
CA LYS A 47 -3.31 12.40 -11.40
C LYS A 47 -4.31 12.02 -10.31
N GLN A 48 -4.44 10.73 -9.99
CA GLN A 48 -5.29 10.27 -8.90
C GLN A 48 -4.72 10.68 -7.54
N TYR A 49 -3.41 10.51 -7.32
CA TYR A 49 -2.72 10.91 -6.10
C TYR A 49 -2.93 12.39 -5.76
N LYS A 50 -2.90 13.28 -6.76
CA LYS A 50 -3.14 14.72 -6.57
C LYS A 50 -4.54 15.09 -6.05
N LYS A 51 -5.47 14.14 -5.96
CA LYS A 51 -6.78 14.36 -5.34
C LYS A 51 -6.75 14.21 -3.81
N HIS A 52 -5.65 13.77 -3.21
CA HIS A 52 -5.50 13.74 -1.77
C HIS A 52 -5.64 15.14 -1.18
N ASN A 53 -6.42 15.26 -0.10
CA ASN A 53 -6.59 16.50 0.67
C ASN A 53 -6.17 16.25 2.11
N ASN A 54 -4.87 16.03 2.31
CA ASN A 54 -4.28 15.87 3.63
C ASN A 54 -4.11 17.27 4.22
N THR A 55 -4.89 17.58 5.24
CA THR A 55 -4.84 18.88 5.92
C THR A 55 -4.75 18.68 7.41
N LEU A 56 -3.94 19.51 8.08
CA LEU A 56 -3.83 19.54 9.54
C LEU A 56 -5.17 19.88 10.22
N LYS A 57 -6.12 20.45 9.47
CA LYS A 57 -7.48 20.70 9.95
C LYS A 57 -8.32 19.42 10.07
N ASN A 58 -7.91 18.34 9.41
CA ASN A 58 -8.56 17.04 9.54
C ASN A 58 -8.05 16.35 10.81
N LYS A 59 -8.78 16.57 11.92
CA LYS A 59 -8.42 16.04 13.24
C LYS A 59 -8.28 14.52 13.25
N GLY A 60 -9.18 13.80 12.59
CA GLY A 60 -9.12 12.33 12.52
C GLY A 60 -7.84 11.83 11.83
N TYR A 61 -7.39 12.52 10.78
CA TYR A 61 -6.12 12.20 10.11
C TYR A 61 -4.90 12.45 11.02
N VAL A 62 -4.87 13.60 11.69
CA VAL A 62 -3.78 13.95 12.63
C VAL A 62 -3.73 12.97 13.80
N GLU A 63 -4.87 12.65 14.40
CA GLU A 63 -4.95 11.70 15.51
C GLU A 63 -4.52 10.28 15.10
N PHE A 64 -4.87 9.83 13.89
CA PHE A 64 -4.41 8.55 13.36
C PHE A 64 -2.88 8.49 13.26
N LEU A 65 -2.26 9.53 12.68
CA LEU A 65 -0.79 9.60 12.55
C LEU A 65 -0.11 9.71 13.91
N GLN A 66 -0.66 10.51 14.83
CA GLN A 66 -0.10 10.67 16.17
C GLN A 66 -0.10 9.33 16.92
N LYS A 67 -1.20 8.57 16.85
CA LYS A 67 -1.26 7.22 17.43
C LYS A 67 -0.22 6.28 16.83
N PHE A 68 0.03 6.35 15.53
CA PHE A 68 1.09 5.56 14.91
C PHE A 68 2.48 5.96 15.44
N ILE A 69 2.78 7.26 15.50
CA ILE A 69 4.05 7.77 16.01
C ILE A 69 4.27 7.32 17.46
N ASP A 70 3.26 7.51 18.31
CA ASP A 70 3.37 7.21 19.75
C ASP A 70 3.57 5.72 20.03
N ASN A 71 2.95 4.83 19.25
CA ASN A 71 2.96 3.40 19.52
C ASN A 71 4.00 2.61 18.71
N ALA A 72 4.30 3.04 17.48
CA ALA A 72 5.16 2.29 16.55
C ALA A 72 6.51 2.95 16.29
N VAL A 73 6.68 4.24 16.62
CA VAL A 73 7.92 4.98 16.37
C VAL A 73 8.62 5.32 17.69
N ASN A 74 7.99 6.11 18.56
CA ASN A 74 8.58 6.65 19.79
C ASN A 74 9.21 5.59 20.71
N PRO A 75 8.62 4.40 20.92
CA PRO A 75 9.21 3.38 21.79
C PRO A 75 10.56 2.83 21.28
N TYR A 76 10.86 3.05 20.00
CA TYR A 76 12.05 2.55 19.32
C TYR A 76 13.01 3.69 18.91
N LEU A 77 12.62 4.95 19.13
CA LEU A 77 13.49 6.11 18.98
C LEU A 77 14.54 6.11 20.09
N LYS A 78 15.74 5.61 19.77
CA LYS A 78 16.94 5.85 20.57
C LYS A 78 17.44 7.28 20.31
N ASN A 79 18.75 7.50 20.42
CA ASN A 79 19.43 8.74 20.03
C ASN A 79 19.47 9.00 18.51
N SER A 80 18.56 8.41 17.73
CA SER A 80 18.47 8.65 16.29
C SER A 80 17.92 10.04 16.03
N GLN A 81 18.69 10.86 15.32
CA GLN A 81 18.31 12.22 14.96
C GLN A 81 17.64 12.31 13.59
N ASN A 82 17.68 11.23 12.80
CA ASN A 82 17.19 11.20 11.42
C ASN A 82 16.16 10.09 11.24
N LEU A 83 15.09 10.41 10.50
CA LEU A 83 14.00 9.49 10.15
C LEU A 83 13.76 9.54 8.64
N LEU A 84 13.58 8.37 8.02
CA LEU A 84 13.11 8.24 6.65
C LEU A 84 11.65 7.77 6.69
N ASP A 85 10.77 8.59 6.13
CA ASP A 85 9.37 8.23 5.90
C ASP A 85 9.17 7.93 4.40
N TYR A 86 9.20 6.64 4.04
CA TYR A 86 9.07 6.20 2.66
C TYR A 86 7.60 6.18 2.23
N GLY A 87 7.26 6.98 1.22
CA GLY A 87 5.87 7.10 0.76
C GLY A 87 5.02 7.98 1.69
N CYS A 88 5.63 8.99 2.31
CA CYS A 88 5.05 9.88 3.33
C CYS A 88 3.81 10.69 2.93
N GLY A 89 3.29 10.49 1.72
CA GLY A 89 1.86 10.65 1.46
C GLY A 89 1.33 12.06 1.64
#